data_AF-A0A6V8NTU5-F1
#
_entry.id   AF-A0A6V8NTU5-F1
#
_cell.length_a   1.000
_cell.length_b   1.000
_cell.length_c   1.000
_cell.angle_alpha   90.00
_cell.angle_beta   90.00
_cell.angle_gamma   90.00
#
_symmetry.space_group_name_H-M   'P 1'
#
loop_
_entity.id
_entity.type
_entity.pdbx_description
1 polymer ?
#
loop_
_entity_poly.entity_id
_entity_poly.type
_entity_poly.pdbx_seq_one_letter_code
_entity_poly.pdbx_strand_id
1 'polypeptide(L)' 'IIRKAHEMAKADGFVGTDDGSLVERVGLEVSVMLGSKENIKITTPLDLTMAQVIMSRR' A
#
# COMPACT_ATOMS: atom_id res chain seq x y z
N ILE A 1 -3.84 -15.82 1.17
CA ILE A 1 -2.56 -15.34 1.74
C ILE A 1 -2.79 -14.10 2.60
N ILE A 2 -3.22 -12.97 2.03
CA ILE A 2 -3.44 -11.69 2.76
C ILE A 2 -4.28 -11.86 4.04
N ARG A 3 -5.47 -12.48 3.95
CA ARG A 3 -6.33 -12.70 5.13
C ARG A 3 -5.61 -13.42 6.28
N LYS A 4 -4.84 -14.46 5.99
CA LYS A 4 -4.07 -15.21 7.00
C LYS A 4 -2.99 -14.34 7.65
N ALA A 5 -2.31 -13.52 6.86
CA ALA A 5 -1.29 -12.59 7.36
C ALA A 5 -1.89 -11.53 8.31
N HIS A 6 -3.07 -11.00 7.97
CA HIS A 6 -3.84 -10.10 8.87
C HIS A 6 -4.27 -10.80 10.16
N GLU A 7 -4.80 -12.03 10.07
CA GLU A 7 -5.21 -12.80 11.26
C GLU A 7 -4.03 -13.06 12.20
N MET A 8 -2.84 -13.39 11.67
CA MET A 8 -1.62 -13.58 12.46
C MET A 8 -1.12 -12.26 13.07
N ALA A 9 -1.09 -11.17 12.30
CA ALA A 9 -0.69 -9.87 12.82
C ALA A 9 -1.60 -9.39 13.95
N LYS A 10 -2.91 -9.61 13.82
CA LYS A 10 -3.88 -9.33 14.89
C LYS A 10 -3.63 -10.17 16.14
N ALA A 11 -3.32 -11.46 15.98
CA ALA A 11 -3.04 -12.37 17.11
C ALA A 11 -1.75 -11.98 17.85
N ASP A 12 -0.73 -11.52 17.12
CA ASP A 12 0.57 -11.13 17.66
C ASP A 12 0.63 -9.68 18.18
N GLY A 13 -0.43 -8.89 17.99
CA GLY A 13 -0.43 -7.45 18.27
C GLY A 13 0.47 -6.64 17.34
N PHE A 14 0.80 -7.18 16.17
CA PHE A 14 1.60 -6.50 15.16
C PHE A 14 0.73 -5.58 14.29
N VAL A 15 1.22 -4.36 14.02
CA VAL A 15 0.56 -3.42 13.12
C VAL A 15 1.39 -3.27 11.86
N GLY A 16 0.92 -3.88 10.76
CA GLY A 16 1.47 -3.67 9.42
C GLY A 16 0.94 -2.39 8.79
N THR A 17 1.74 -1.76 7.93
CA THR A 17 1.38 -0.53 7.22
C THR A 17 0.71 -0.78 5.86
N ASP A 18 0.88 -1.98 5.32
CA ASP A 18 0.45 -2.41 4.00
C ASP A 18 0.40 -3.95 3.98
N ASP A 19 -0.19 -4.53 2.94
CA ASP A 19 -0.31 -5.98 2.83
C ASP A 19 1.04 -6.68 2.59
N GLY A 20 1.99 -6.02 1.94
CA GLY A 20 3.33 -6.55 1.70
C GLY A 20 4.07 -6.84 3.00
N SER A 21 4.13 -5.86 3.90
CA SER A 21 4.78 -6.02 5.22
C SER A 21 4.13 -7.12 6.07
N LEU A 22 2.82 -7.33 5.95
CA LEU A 22 2.12 -8.44 6.61
C LEU A 22 2.51 -9.80 6.00
N VAL A 23 2.61 -9.86 4.66
CA VAL A 23 2.99 -11.09 3.94
C VAL A 23 4.45 -11.47 4.18
N GLU A 24 5.36 -10.49 4.21
CA GLU A 24 6.77 -10.68 4.56
C GLU A 24 6.91 -11.25 5.98
N ARG A 25 6.15 -10.72 6.93
CA ARG A 25 6.17 -11.18 8.33
C ARG A 25 5.80 -12.66 8.48
N VAL A 26 4.90 -13.18 7.64
CA VAL A 26 4.55 -14.62 7.67
C VAL A 26 5.54 -15.51 6.91
N GLY A 27 6.69 -14.96 6.53
CA GLY A 27 7.80 -15.70 5.91
C GLY A 27 7.65 -15.93 4.40
N LEU A 28 6.76 -15.18 3.74
CA LEU A 28 6.56 -15.25 2.29
C LEU A 28 7.30 -14.13 1.59
N GLU A 29 7.85 -14.43 0.42
CA GLU A 29 8.54 -13.44 -0.40
C GLU A 29 7.55 -12.46 -1.06
N VAL A 30 7.91 -11.18 -1.06
CA VAL A 30 7.22 -10.11 -1.79
C VAL A 30 8.21 -9.49 -2.76
N SER A 31 7.77 -9.25 -3.99
CA SER A 31 8.58 -8.60 -5.03
C SER A 31 8.05 -7.20 -5.32
N VAL A 32 8.96 -6.25 -5.52
CA VAL A 32 8.62 -4.88 -5.88
C VAL A 32 8.61 -4.72 -7.40
N MET A 33 7.55 -4.15 -7.94
CA MET A 33 7.43 -3.78 -9.35
C MET A 33 7.54 -2.27 -9.52
N LEU A 34 8.12 -1.82 -10.63
CA LEU A 34 8.19 -0.39 -10.95
C LEU A 34 6.78 0.18 -11.15
N GLY A 35 6.39 1.08 -10.25
CA GLY A 35 5.13 1.81 -10.32
C GLY A 35 5.24 3.13 -11.08
N SER A 36 4.08 3.70 -11.44
CA SER A 36 4.01 5.05 -11.97
C SER A 36 4.15 6.09 -10.86
N LYS A 37 4.91 7.17 -11.11
CA LYS A 37 4.96 8.34 -10.22
C LYS A 37 3.62 9.08 -10.10
N GLU A 38 2.70 8.83 -11.04
CA GLU A 38 1.36 9.40 -11.04
C GLU A 38 0.38 8.62 -10.13
N ASN A 39 0.78 7.45 -9.61
CA ASN A 39 -0.02 6.66 -8.66
C ASN A 39 0.10 7.24 -7.24
N ILE A 40 -0.36 8.47 -7.07
CA ILE A 40 -0.26 9.21 -5.81
C ILE A 40 -1.34 8.75 -4.82
N LYS A 41 -1.01 8.78 -3.52
CA LYS A 41 -1.98 8.61 -2.44
C LYS A 41 -2.54 9.98 -2.06
N ILE A 42 -3.85 10.17 -2.16
CA ILE A 42 -4.51 11.41 -1.70
C ILE A 42 -4.62 11.33 -0.18
N THR A 43 -3.89 12.19 0.51
CA THR A 43 -3.84 12.28 1.98
C THR A 43 -4.06 13.69 2.52
N THR A 44 -3.95 14.70 1.65
CA THR A 44 -4.15 16.12 1.96
C THR A 44 -5.02 16.79 0.89
N PRO A 45 -5.62 17.95 1.18
CA PRO A 45 -6.35 18.71 0.16
C PRO A 45 -5.49 19.14 -1.04
N LEU A 46 -4.18 19.34 -0.85
CA LEU A 46 -3.26 19.70 -1.94
C LEU A 46 -3.11 18.56 -2.97
N ASP A 47 -3.18 17.30 -2.51
CA ASP A 47 -3.09 16.13 -3.38
C ASP A 47 -4.24 16.08 -4.39
N LEU A 48 -5.41 16.66 -4.07
CA LEU A 48 -6.53 16.75 -5.00
C LEU A 48 -6.21 17.64 -6.21
N THR A 49 -5.55 18.77 -5.98
CA THR A 49 -5.08 19.65 -7.07
C THR A 49 -4.11 18.92 -7.97
N MET A 50 -3.17 18.16 -7.38
CA MET A 50 -2.22 17.34 -8.14
C MET A 50 -2.91 16.23 -8.93
N ALA A 51 -3.88 15.53 -8.32
CA ALA A 51 -4.66 14.49 -8.98
C ALA A 51 -5.42 15.04 -10.20
N GLN A 52 -6.02 16.22 -10.10
CA GLN A 52 -6.70 16.89 -11.22
C GLN A 52 -5.73 17.21 -12.37
N VAL A 53 -4.52 17.69 -12.06
CA VAL A 53 -3.48 17.95 -13.08
C VAL A 53 -3.00 16.66 -13.74
N ILE A 54 -2.86 15.57 -12.98
CA ILE A 54 -2.50 14.24 -13.53
C ILE A 54 -3.61 13.74 -14.47
N MET A 55 -4.88 13.89 -14.08
CA MET A 55 -6.03 13.43 -14.87
C MET A 55 -6.23 14.23 -16.16
N SER A 56 -5.96 15.54 -16.18
CA SER A 56 -6.15 16.38 -17.38
C SER A 56 -5.10 16.15 -18.49
N ARG A 57 -4.01 15.44 -18.19
CA ARG A 57 -2.95 15.09 -19.14
C ARG A 57 -3.15 13.72 -19.80
N ARG A 58 -4.29 13.07 -19.55
CA ARG A 58 -4.70 11.77 -20.11
C ARG A 58 -5.81 11.97 -21.13
#